data_AF-A0A6I5N675-F1
#
_entry.id   AF-A0A6I5N675-F1
#
_cell.length_a   1.000
_cell.length_b   1.000
_cell.length_c   1.000
_cell.angle_alpha   90.00
_cell.angle_beta   90.00
_cell.angle_gamma   90.00
#
_symmetry.space_group_name_H-M   'P 1'
#
loop_
_entity.id
_entity.type
_entity.pdbx_description
1 polymer ?
#
loop_
_entity_poly.entity_id
_entity_poly.type
_entity_poly.pdbx_seq_one_letter_code
_entity_poly.pdbx_strand_id
1 'polypeptide(L)'
;MSACPADRPVSFRAATQGARALKEVFQTITLESCPKVYNFHMHTRCSDGKLSPEDLMSQAVDLGLRGMAITDHHSVKGYLKARRWMEDWRWRHPSAWQPLKRSAAHRAVKPLPRLWSGIEINARLLETEVHILGYAFDWTHPALQPYLQGCASHPQDRQAAKVIAAIQQAGGIAVLAHPARYRHAVLAELIETAARLGIDGVETYYAYDNPPVWRPSPEKTAQVKRLADRYQLLNTCGTDTHGLTLTRRL
;
A
#
# COMPACT_ATOMS: atom_id res chain seq x y z
N MET A 1 45.72 11.78 9.29
CA MET A 1 44.46 11.72 10.05
C MET A 1 43.38 11.28 9.08
N SER A 2 43.05 9.99 9.08
CA SER A 2 42.09 9.40 8.14
C SER A 2 40.69 9.50 8.74
N ALA A 3 39.77 10.16 8.05
CA ALA A 3 38.39 10.30 8.50
C ALA A 3 37.69 8.93 8.53
N CYS A 4 36.90 8.69 9.59
CA CYS A 4 36.10 7.47 9.73
C CYS A 4 35.06 7.35 8.59
N PRO A 5 34.77 6.13 8.08
CA PRO A 5 33.80 5.92 7.00
C PRO A 5 32.32 6.20 7.37
N ALA A 6 32.03 6.64 8.59
CA ALA A 6 30.67 6.75 9.13
C ALA A 6 29.97 8.09 8.85
N ASP A 7 30.68 9.10 8.33
CA ASP A 7 30.14 10.47 8.17
C ASP A 7 29.69 10.81 6.73
N ARG A 8 29.35 9.83 5.89
CA ARG A 8 28.71 10.16 4.59
C ARG A 8 27.27 10.59 4.86
N PRO A 9 26.88 11.85 4.55
CA PRO A 9 25.48 12.24 4.66
C PRO A 9 24.65 11.34 3.77
N VAL A 10 23.68 10.64 4.36
CA VAL A 10 22.65 9.93 3.60
C VAL A 10 21.91 10.99 2.82
N SER A 11 22.18 11.08 1.52
CA SER A 11 21.47 11.97 0.61
C SER A 11 20.02 11.49 0.55
N PHE A 12 19.16 12.03 1.41
CA PHE A 12 17.72 11.82 1.34
C PHE A 12 17.24 12.36 -0.01
N ARG A 13 16.95 11.46 -0.95
CA ARG A 13 16.22 11.83 -2.17
C ARG A 13 14.86 12.39 -1.74
N ALA A 14 14.49 13.52 -2.33
CA ALA A 14 13.18 14.11 -2.10
C ALA A 14 12.07 13.11 -2.50
N ALA A 15 11.00 13.04 -1.71
CA ALA A 15 9.83 12.21 -2.00
C ALA A 15 9.34 12.39 -3.44
N THR A 16 8.91 11.30 -4.09
CA THR A 16 8.38 11.39 -5.46
C THR A 16 7.14 12.30 -5.49
N GLN A 17 6.81 12.86 -6.66
CA GLN A 17 5.55 13.59 -6.83
C GLN A 17 4.34 12.70 -6.52
N GLY A 18 4.45 11.39 -6.83
CA GLY A 18 3.45 10.39 -6.49
C GLY A 18 3.24 10.27 -4.98
N ALA A 19 4.34 10.24 -4.20
CA ALA A 19 4.31 10.14 -2.76
C ALA A 19 3.73 11.39 -2.10
N ARG A 20 4.09 12.60 -2.57
CA ARG A 20 3.49 13.86 -2.06
C ARG A 20 1.97 13.86 -2.22
N ALA A 21 1.49 13.57 -3.42
CA ALA A 21 0.05 13.50 -3.70
C ALA A 21 -0.65 12.36 -2.93
N LEU A 22 0.03 11.23 -2.68
CA LEU A 22 -0.54 10.15 -1.89
C LEU A 22 -0.62 10.50 -0.40
N LYS A 23 0.34 11.27 0.14
CA LYS A 23 0.27 11.78 1.52
C LYS A 23 -0.95 12.68 1.72
N GLU A 24 -1.28 13.55 0.75
CA GLU A 24 -2.51 14.36 0.77
C GLU A 24 -3.77 13.47 0.77
N VAL A 25 -3.79 12.40 -0.03
CA VAL A 25 -4.91 11.43 0.00
C VAL A 25 -5.03 10.77 1.38
N PHE A 26 -3.91 10.32 1.98
CA PHE A 26 -3.91 9.68 3.29
C PHE A 26 -4.40 10.58 4.43
N GLN A 27 -4.29 11.91 4.29
CA GLN A 27 -4.90 12.85 5.25
C GLN A 27 -6.44 12.85 5.21
N THR A 28 -7.05 12.33 4.14
CA THR A 28 -8.50 12.28 3.94
C THR A 28 -9.11 10.91 4.20
N ILE A 29 -8.31 9.90 4.53
CA ILE A 29 -8.79 8.52 4.68
C ILE A 29 -9.56 8.35 5.99
N THR A 30 -10.76 7.81 5.85
CA THR A 30 -11.70 7.49 6.93
C THR A 30 -12.09 6.02 6.90
N LEU A 31 -12.90 5.58 7.87
CA LEU A 31 -13.39 4.20 7.97
C LEU A 31 -14.29 3.78 6.78
N GLU A 32 -14.85 4.74 6.04
CA GLU A 32 -15.70 4.53 4.85
C GLU A 32 -14.92 4.54 3.53
N SER A 33 -13.63 4.88 3.56
CA SER A 33 -12.83 5.04 2.35
C SER A 33 -12.61 3.72 1.62
N CYS A 34 -12.30 2.65 2.37
CA CYS A 34 -12.15 1.31 1.81
C CYS A 34 -13.47 0.51 1.92
N PRO A 35 -13.72 -0.45 1.01
CA PRO A 35 -13.01 -0.71 -0.23
C PRO A 35 -13.59 0.09 -1.41
N LYS A 36 -14.53 1.01 -1.18
CA LYS A 36 -15.41 1.56 -2.23
C LYS A 36 -14.91 2.84 -2.88
N VAL A 37 -14.00 3.56 -2.22
CA VAL A 37 -13.46 4.83 -2.72
C VAL A 37 -11.96 4.71 -2.98
N TYR A 38 -11.25 4.07 -2.06
CA TYR A 38 -9.84 3.72 -2.18
C TYR A 38 -9.62 2.28 -1.74
N ASN A 39 -8.48 1.71 -2.11
CA ASN A 39 -7.99 0.48 -1.52
C ASN A 39 -6.46 0.37 -1.70
N PHE A 40 -5.71 0.32 -0.60
CA PHE A 40 -4.25 0.35 -0.62
C PHE A 40 -3.59 -0.92 -0.11
N HIS A 41 -4.34 -2.02 0.03
CA HIS A 41 -3.77 -3.30 0.41
C HIS A 41 -4.56 -4.41 -0.27
N MET A 42 -3.97 -5.05 -1.28
CA MET A 42 -4.58 -6.14 -2.03
C MET A 42 -3.53 -6.92 -2.82
N HIS A 43 -3.82 -8.20 -3.05
CA HIS A 43 -2.90 -9.15 -3.64
C HIS A 43 -3.44 -9.73 -4.96
N THR A 44 -2.52 -10.07 -5.85
CA THR A 44 -2.81 -10.70 -7.14
C THR A 44 -2.10 -12.05 -7.23
N ARG A 45 -2.33 -12.77 -8.34
CA ARG A 45 -1.57 -13.96 -8.73
C ARG A 45 -0.07 -13.71 -8.93
N CYS A 46 0.39 -12.47 -8.84
CA CYS A 46 1.82 -12.14 -8.87
C CYS A 46 2.51 -12.31 -7.50
N SER A 47 1.74 -12.67 -6.48
CA SER A 47 2.19 -13.20 -5.18
C SER A 47 1.29 -14.38 -4.76
N ASP A 48 0.36 -14.19 -3.85
CA ASP A 48 -0.51 -15.23 -3.26
C ASP A 48 -2.02 -14.93 -3.36
N GLY A 49 -2.41 -13.87 -4.08
CA GLY A 49 -3.80 -13.58 -4.40
C GLY A 49 -4.37 -14.44 -5.54
N LYS A 50 -5.70 -14.51 -5.64
CA LYS A 50 -6.43 -15.30 -6.65
C LYS A 50 -6.84 -14.50 -7.88
N LEU A 51 -6.92 -13.17 -7.80
CA LEU A 51 -7.22 -12.31 -8.93
C LEU A 51 -6.00 -12.12 -9.83
N SER A 52 -6.21 -12.12 -11.14
CA SER A 52 -5.23 -11.53 -12.05
C SER A 52 -5.18 -10.01 -11.85
N PRO A 53 -4.05 -9.34 -12.13
CA PRO A 53 -4.01 -7.88 -12.12
C PRO A 53 -5.08 -7.23 -13.01
N GLU A 54 -5.42 -7.85 -14.13
CA GLU A 54 -6.43 -7.40 -15.07
C GLU A 54 -7.85 -7.49 -14.49
N ASP A 55 -8.22 -8.62 -13.90
CA ASP A 55 -9.52 -8.80 -13.23
C ASP A 55 -9.67 -7.85 -12.05
N LEU A 56 -8.58 -7.67 -11.29
CA LEU A 56 -8.52 -6.75 -10.17
C LEU A 56 -8.76 -5.31 -10.63
N MET A 57 -8.10 -4.87 -11.70
CA MET A 57 -8.32 -3.53 -12.27
C MET A 57 -9.73 -3.36 -12.83
N SER A 58 -10.33 -4.40 -13.45
CA SER A 58 -11.72 -4.37 -13.88
C SER A 58 -12.66 -4.14 -12.69
N GLN A 59 -12.49 -4.89 -11.60
CA GLN A 59 -13.28 -4.69 -10.37
C GLN A 59 -13.08 -3.31 -9.77
N ALA A 60 -11.86 -2.76 -9.79
CA ALA A 60 -11.61 -1.41 -9.29
C ALA A 60 -12.36 -0.34 -10.09
N VAL A 61 -12.42 -0.47 -11.43
CA VAL A 61 -13.22 0.40 -12.30
C VAL A 61 -14.72 0.22 -12.01
N ASP A 62 -15.19 -1.03 -11.90
CA ASP A 62 -16.60 -1.33 -11.64
C ASP A 62 -17.08 -0.82 -10.28
N LEU A 63 -16.22 -0.87 -9.26
CA LEU A 63 -16.48 -0.23 -7.96
C LEU A 63 -16.47 1.30 -8.09
N GLY A 64 -15.63 1.85 -8.97
CA GLY A 64 -15.43 3.29 -9.14
C GLY A 64 -14.41 3.85 -8.16
N LEU A 65 -13.34 3.09 -7.89
CA LEU A 65 -12.27 3.55 -7.02
C LEU A 65 -11.66 4.83 -7.60
N ARG A 66 -11.39 5.80 -6.73
CA ARG A 66 -10.64 7.00 -7.09
C ARG A 66 -9.14 6.72 -7.12
N GLY A 67 -8.67 5.77 -6.32
CA GLY A 67 -7.28 5.35 -6.36
C GLY A 67 -6.97 4.11 -5.55
N MET A 68 -5.82 3.50 -5.84
CA MET A 68 -5.45 2.20 -5.29
C MET A 68 -3.95 1.89 -5.40
N ALA A 69 -3.51 0.88 -4.66
CA ALA A 69 -2.19 0.26 -4.82
C ALA A 69 -2.32 -1.27 -4.74
N ILE A 70 -1.69 -1.97 -5.69
CA ILE A 70 -1.50 -3.43 -5.61
C ILE A 70 -0.24 -3.65 -4.78
N THR A 71 -0.32 -4.48 -3.74
CA THR A 71 0.72 -4.65 -2.73
C THR A 71 1.14 -6.11 -2.62
N ASP A 72 1.36 -6.76 -3.77
CA ASP A 72 1.85 -8.14 -3.82
C ASP A 72 3.09 -8.34 -2.92
N HIS A 73 3.18 -9.50 -2.26
CA HIS A 73 4.34 -9.86 -1.45
C HIS A 73 5.64 -9.86 -2.27
N HIS A 74 6.60 -9.04 -1.85
CA HIS A 74 7.97 -8.96 -2.41
C HIS A 74 8.02 -8.77 -3.94
N SER A 75 7.00 -8.16 -4.53
CA SER A 75 6.82 -8.11 -5.98
C SER A 75 6.06 -6.85 -6.40
N VAL A 76 6.46 -6.26 -7.54
CA VAL A 76 5.71 -5.20 -8.24
C VAL A 76 5.12 -5.68 -9.56
N LYS A 77 5.18 -6.99 -9.85
CA LYS A 77 4.71 -7.55 -11.13
C LYS A 77 3.22 -7.29 -11.35
N GLY A 78 2.39 -7.36 -10.31
CA GLY A 78 0.96 -7.04 -10.42
C GLY A 78 0.73 -5.57 -10.77
N TYR A 79 1.45 -4.65 -10.12
CA TYR A 79 1.44 -3.23 -10.46
C TYR A 79 1.84 -2.97 -11.92
N LEU A 80 2.91 -3.60 -12.42
CA LEU A 80 3.37 -3.42 -13.80
C LEU A 80 2.36 -3.93 -14.83
N LYS A 81 1.74 -5.10 -14.58
CA LYS A 81 0.68 -5.65 -15.44
C LYS A 81 -0.57 -4.76 -15.43
N ALA A 82 -0.98 -4.28 -14.26
CA ALA A 82 -2.09 -3.35 -14.12
C ALA A 82 -1.85 -2.04 -14.88
N ARG A 83 -0.62 -1.49 -14.83
CA ARG A 83 -0.26 -0.32 -15.63
C ARG A 83 -0.41 -0.53 -17.13
N ARG A 84 0.09 -1.65 -17.64
CA ARG A 84 -0.07 -2.02 -19.06
C ARG A 84 -1.55 -2.16 -19.43
N TRP A 85 -2.33 -2.84 -18.58
CA TRP A 85 -3.77 -2.97 -18.77
C TRP A 85 -4.48 -1.61 -18.82
N MET A 86 -4.07 -0.63 -18.00
CA MET A 86 -4.64 0.73 -18.03
C MET A 86 -4.33 1.47 -19.34
N GLU A 87 -3.16 1.25 -19.93
CA GLU A 87 -2.79 1.80 -21.24
C GLU A 87 -3.69 1.21 -22.34
N ASP A 88 -3.86 -0.11 -22.36
CA ASP A 88 -4.75 -0.82 -23.28
C ASP A 88 -6.22 -0.42 -23.07
N TRP A 89 -6.63 -0.18 -21.82
CA TRP A 89 -7.98 0.28 -21.49
C TRP A 89 -8.24 1.69 -22.04
N ARG A 90 -7.27 2.62 -21.91
CA ARG A 90 -7.39 3.99 -22.44
C ARG A 90 -7.52 3.99 -23.95
N TRP A 91 -6.74 3.15 -24.63
CA TRP A 91 -6.83 2.99 -26.08
C TRP A 91 -8.22 2.52 -26.53
N ARG A 92 -8.85 1.60 -25.78
CA ARG A 92 -10.20 1.07 -26.06
C ARG A 92 -11.35 2.00 -25.65
N HIS A 93 -11.10 3.02 -24.82
CA HIS A 93 -12.12 3.92 -24.30
C HIS A 93 -11.74 5.40 -24.50
N PRO A 94 -11.53 5.86 -25.75
CA PRO A 94 -11.08 7.24 -26.02
C PRO A 94 -12.09 8.30 -25.56
N SER A 95 -13.39 7.96 -25.54
CA SER A 95 -14.48 8.84 -25.10
C SER A 95 -14.56 9.01 -23.57
N ALA A 96 -13.93 8.15 -22.78
CA ALA A 96 -13.85 8.31 -21.31
C ALA A 96 -13.00 9.52 -20.89
N TRP A 97 -12.23 10.11 -21.82
CA TRP A 97 -11.40 11.30 -21.64
C TRP A 97 -11.95 12.56 -22.35
N GLN A 98 -12.97 12.43 -23.20
CA GLN A 98 -13.53 13.56 -23.95
C GLN A 98 -14.71 14.20 -23.20
N PRO A 99 -14.68 15.50 -22.89
CA PRO A 99 -15.77 16.20 -22.20
C PRO A 99 -17.03 16.45 -23.05
N LEU A 100 -17.30 15.72 -24.14
CA LEU A 100 -18.37 16.11 -25.06
C LEU A 100 -19.39 15.01 -25.42
N LYS A 101 -20.64 15.43 -25.25
CA LYS A 101 -21.93 14.90 -25.77
C LYS A 101 -22.44 13.61 -25.12
N ARG A 102 -23.08 13.81 -23.97
CA ARG A 102 -24.03 12.87 -23.36
C ARG A 102 -25.16 12.55 -24.36
N SER A 103 -25.12 11.39 -25.00
CA SER A 103 -26.33 10.69 -25.45
C SER A 103 -26.65 9.60 -24.43
N ALA A 104 -27.90 9.54 -24.02
CA ALA A 104 -28.35 8.88 -22.79
C ALA A 104 -28.49 7.34 -22.87
N ALA A 105 -27.82 6.66 -23.80
CA ALA A 105 -28.07 5.25 -24.11
C ALA A 105 -26.88 4.30 -23.88
N HIS A 106 -25.72 4.79 -23.42
CA HIS A 106 -24.58 3.92 -23.10
C HIS A 106 -24.28 4.02 -21.60
N ARG A 107 -24.19 2.87 -20.92
CA ARG A 107 -23.73 2.80 -19.52
C ARG A 107 -22.42 3.59 -19.44
N ALA A 108 -22.44 4.71 -18.70
CA ALA A 108 -21.27 5.55 -18.55
C ALA A 108 -20.14 4.71 -17.93
N VAL A 109 -19.06 4.53 -18.70
CA VAL A 109 -17.87 3.83 -18.23
C VAL A 109 -17.26 4.64 -17.10
N LYS A 110 -17.08 4.03 -15.93
CA LYS A 110 -16.45 4.69 -14.78
C LYS A 110 -14.98 5.02 -15.11
N PRO A 111 -14.44 6.15 -14.60
CA PRO A 111 -13.05 6.52 -14.87
C PRO A 111 -12.08 5.52 -14.25
N LEU A 112 -10.87 5.44 -14.81
CA LEU A 112 -9.78 4.66 -14.23
C LEU A 112 -9.37 5.20 -12.85
N PRO A 113 -9.14 4.34 -11.86
CA PRO A 113 -8.54 4.75 -10.59
C PRO A 113 -7.11 5.24 -10.82
N ARG A 114 -6.64 6.15 -9.95
CA ARG A 114 -5.21 6.43 -9.85
C ARG A 114 -4.50 5.20 -9.25
N LEU A 115 -3.53 4.66 -9.98
CA LEU A 115 -2.71 3.53 -9.54
C LEU A 115 -1.34 4.03 -9.07
N TRP A 116 -0.97 3.76 -7.82
CA TRP A 116 0.39 3.97 -7.30
C TRP A 116 1.16 2.65 -7.25
N SER A 117 2.50 2.73 -7.32
CA SER A 117 3.35 1.58 -6.98
C SER A 117 3.06 1.16 -5.54
N GLY A 118 2.99 -0.15 -5.33
CA GLY A 118 2.71 -0.77 -4.06
C GLY A 118 3.52 -2.06 -3.91
N ILE A 119 3.83 -2.43 -2.67
CA ILE A 119 4.48 -3.69 -2.31
C ILE A 119 4.17 -3.99 -0.84
N GLU A 120 4.07 -5.27 -0.48
CA GLU A 120 4.12 -5.72 0.91
C GLU A 120 5.43 -6.48 1.18
N ILE A 121 6.19 -6.05 2.19
CA ILE A 121 7.50 -6.61 2.53
C ILE A 121 7.47 -7.19 3.94
N ASN A 122 7.77 -8.48 4.07
CA ASN A 122 8.03 -9.11 5.36
C ASN A 122 9.24 -8.48 6.04
N ALA A 123 9.08 -8.12 7.30
CA ALA A 123 10.10 -7.51 8.13
C ALA A 123 10.05 -8.05 9.56
N ARG A 124 11.10 -7.81 10.33
CA ARG A 124 11.18 -8.07 11.76
C ARG A 124 11.25 -6.75 12.51
N LEU A 125 10.32 -6.57 13.43
CA LEU A 125 10.26 -5.43 14.34
C LEU A 125 10.11 -5.98 15.75
N LEU A 126 11.04 -5.62 16.64
CA LEU A 126 11.21 -6.31 17.92
C LEU A 126 11.39 -7.83 17.67
N GLU A 127 10.67 -8.67 18.41
CA GLU A 127 10.63 -10.13 18.24
C GLU A 127 9.46 -10.61 17.36
N THR A 128 8.87 -9.71 16.56
CA THR A 128 7.68 -10.00 15.75
C THR A 128 7.97 -9.90 14.25
N GLU A 129 7.59 -10.92 13.50
CA GLU A 129 7.49 -10.82 12.04
C GLU A 129 6.26 -9.98 11.68
N VAL A 130 6.52 -8.83 11.07
CA VAL A 130 5.53 -7.86 10.62
C VAL A 130 5.58 -7.70 9.11
N HIS A 131 4.63 -6.98 8.56
CA HIS A 131 4.64 -6.57 7.17
C HIS A 131 4.68 -5.04 7.09
N ILE A 132 5.51 -4.53 6.19
CA ILE A 132 5.60 -3.12 5.86
C ILE A 132 5.13 -2.94 4.43
N LEU A 133 4.12 -2.10 4.25
CA LEU A 133 3.61 -1.68 2.97
C LEU A 133 4.45 -0.50 2.47
N GLY A 134 4.90 -0.59 1.22
CA GLY A 134 5.57 0.51 0.52
C GLY A 134 4.65 1.10 -0.54
N TYR A 135 4.60 2.42 -0.65
CA TYR A 135 3.77 3.11 -1.64
C TYR A 135 4.49 4.20 -2.42
N ALA A 136 4.07 4.42 -3.66
CA ALA A 136 4.45 5.56 -4.50
C ALA A 136 5.98 5.78 -4.64
N PHE A 137 6.74 4.70 -4.53
CA PHE A 137 8.18 4.66 -4.70
C PHE A 137 8.58 4.47 -6.16
N ASP A 138 9.82 4.84 -6.49
CA ASP A 138 10.49 4.44 -7.72
C ASP A 138 10.89 2.97 -7.64
N TRP A 139 10.16 2.11 -8.33
CA TRP A 139 10.36 0.65 -8.33
C TRP A 139 11.64 0.21 -9.06
N THR A 140 12.32 1.11 -9.76
CA THR A 140 13.64 0.86 -10.37
C THR A 140 14.81 1.20 -9.44
N HIS A 141 14.52 1.79 -8.27
CA HIS A 141 15.55 2.24 -7.35
C HIS A 141 16.34 1.05 -6.75
N PRO A 142 17.69 1.06 -6.78
CA PRO A 142 18.51 -0.06 -6.31
C PRO A 142 18.27 -0.46 -4.85
N ALA A 143 17.89 0.49 -3.99
CA ALA A 143 17.60 0.20 -2.57
C ALA A 143 16.47 -0.82 -2.38
N LEU A 144 15.55 -0.94 -3.34
CA LEU A 144 14.44 -1.90 -3.28
C LEU A 144 14.78 -3.27 -3.88
N GLN A 145 15.92 -3.40 -4.57
CA GLN A 145 16.32 -4.64 -5.21
C GLN A 145 16.27 -5.85 -4.26
N PRO A 146 16.74 -5.79 -2.99
CA PRO A 146 16.69 -6.94 -2.09
C PRO A 146 15.28 -7.45 -1.79
N TYR A 147 14.26 -6.59 -1.94
CA TYR A 147 12.87 -6.87 -1.55
C TYR A 147 11.95 -7.14 -2.75
N LEU A 148 12.47 -7.07 -3.98
CA LEU A 148 11.74 -7.28 -5.23
C LEU A 148 12.06 -8.63 -5.89
N GLN A 149 12.32 -9.65 -5.08
CA GLN A 149 12.75 -10.98 -5.54
C GLN A 149 11.60 -12.00 -5.68
N GLY A 150 10.36 -11.61 -5.32
CA GLY A 150 9.19 -12.50 -5.29
C GLY A 150 9.18 -13.49 -4.13
N CYS A 151 10.12 -13.36 -3.19
CA CYS A 151 10.20 -14.11 -1.95
C CYS A 151 10.79 -13.22 -0.85
N ALA A 152 10.67 -13.66 0.40
CA ALA A 152 11.22 -12.94 1.53
C ALA A 152 12.74 -12.75 1.39
N SER A 153 13.22 -11.54 1.66
CA SER A 153 14.64 -11.21 1.59
C SER A 153 15.45 -11.93 2.68
N HIS A 154 16.79 -11.87 2.52
CA HIS A 154 17.71 -12.47 3.49
C HIS A 154 17.43 -11.95 4.91
N PRO A 155 17.51 -12.77 5.98
CA PRO A 155 17.17 -12.35 7.34
C PRO A 155 17.85 -11.05 7.81
N GLN A 156 19.07 -10.79 7.34
CA GLN A 156 19.81 -9.56 7.67
C GLN A 156 19.18 -8.30 7.07
N ASP A 157 18.42 -8.42 5.98
CA ASP A 157 17.76 -7.31 5.29
C ASP A 157 16.31 -7.12 5.75
N ARG A 158 15.72 -8.14 6.40
CA ARG A 158 14.35 -8.06 6.95
C ARG A 158 14.21 -7.16 8.18
N GLN A 159 15.26 -6.52 8.68
CA GLN A 159 15.11 -5.57 9.79
C GLN A 159 14.19 -4.42 9.38
N ALA A 160 13.15 -4.13 10.17
CA ALA A 160 12.16 -3.09 9.85
C ALA A 160 12.80 -1.74 9.50
N ALA A 161 13.85 -1.34 10.22
CA ALA A 161 14.61 -0.11 9.94
C ALA A 161 15.18 -0.07 8.51
N LYS A 162 15.71 -1.19 8.00
CA LYS A 162 16.25 -1.30 6.64
C LYS A 162 15.14 -1.26 5.59
N VAL A 163 14.01 -1.92 5.85
CA VAL A 163 12.86 -1.93 4.94
C VAL A 163 12.26 -0.53 4.82
N ILE A 164 12.04 0.16 5.94
CA ILE A 164 11.56 1.56 5.99
C ILE A 164 12.52 2.45 5.19
N ALA A 165 13.82 2.37 5.50
CA ALA A 165 14.84 3.18 4.83
C ALA A 165 14.88 2.91 3.31
N ALA A 166 14.75 1.66 2.87
CA ALA A 166 14.78 1.31 1.45
C ALA A 166 13.59 1.92 0.67
N ILE A 167 12.39 1.84 1.24
CA ILE A 167 11.18 2.45 0.65
C ILE A 167 11.33 3.97 0.55
N GLN A 168 11.82 4.60 1.62
CA GLN A 168 12.00 6.05 1.69
C GLN A 168 13.14 6.55 0.79
N GLN A 169 14.24 5.80 0.66
CA GLN A 169 15.32 6.09 -0.30
C GLN A 169 14.84 6.02 -1.76
N ALA A 170 13.90 5.10 -2.05
CA ALA A 170 13.19 5.05 -3.32
C ALA A 170 12.12 6.17 -3.48
N GLY A 171 12.04 7.10 -2.53
CA GLY A 171 11.13 8.26 -2.54
C GLY A 171 9.68 7.93 -2.18
N GLY A 172 9.41 6.74 -1.64
CA GLY A 172 8.07 6.27 -1.29
C GLY A 172 7.64 6.57 0.15
N ILE A 173 6.57 5.91 0.55
CA ILE A 173 5.95 5.99 1.89
C ILE A 173 5.96 4.58 2.50
N ALA A 174 6.49 4.44 3.72
CA ALA A 174 6.49 3.17 4.46
C ALA A 174 5.37 3.14 5.51
N VAL A 175 4.59 2.06 5.55
CA VAL A 175 3.40 1.93 6.41
C VAL A 175 3.38 0.56 7.10
N LEU A 176 3.14 0.52 8.41
CA LEU A 176 2.98 -0.76 9.13
C LEU A 176 1.62 -1.37 8.80
N ALA A 177 1.61 -2.58 8.22
CA ALA A 177 0.39 -3.28 7.85
C ALA A 177 -0.31 -3.87 9.07
N HIS A 178 -1.64 -3.80 9.07
CA HIS A 178 -2.56 -4.50 9.98
C HIS A 178 -2.01 -4.80 11.40
N PRO A 179 -1.53 -3.78 12.16
CA PRO A 179 -0.72 -3.99 13.36
C PRO A 179 -1.42 -4.75 14.48
N ALA A 180 -2.75 -4.70 14.56
CA ALA A 180 -3.51 -5.43 15.57
C ALA A 180 -3.69 -6.93 15.27
N ARG A 181 -3.12 -7.46 14.17
CA ARG A 181 -3.08 -8.91 13.88
C ARG A 181 -1.97 -9.65 14.64
N TYR A 182 -0.92 -8.96 15.05
CA TYR A 182 0.25 -9.58 15.65
C TYR A 182 0.00 -9.96 17.11
N ARG A 183 -0.38 -11.22 17.35
CA ARG A 183 -0.87 -11.72 18.65
C ARG A 183 0.16 -11.63 19.79
N HIS A 184 1.44 -11.73 19.46
CA HIS A 184 2.54 -11.77 20.44
C HIS A 184 3.20 -10.40 20.66
N ALA A 185 2.79 -9.37 19.93
CA ALA A 185 3.28 -8.02 20.10
C ALA A 185 2.31 -7.20 20.93
N VAL A 186 2.83 -6.40 21.85
CA VAL A 186 2.04 -5.34 22.47
C VAL A 186 1.82 -4.25 21.40
N LEU A 187 0.57 -4.07 20.97
CA LEU A 187 0.20 -3.15 19.89
C LEU A 187 0.81 -1.74 20.05
N ALA A 188 0.78 -1.21 21.28
CA ALA A 188 1.32 0.12 21.58
C ALA A 188 2.83 0.18 21.38
N GLU A 189 3.56 -0.83 21.88
CA GLU A 189 5.02 -0.93 21.75
C GLU A 189 5.44 -1.10 20.29
N LEU A 190 4.67 -1.87 19.51
CA LEU A 190 4.94 -2.10 18.10
C LEU A 190 4.83 -0.81 17.29
N ILE A 191 3.74 -0.06 17.46
CA ILE A 191 3.52 1.22 16.74
C ILE A 191 4.53 2.27 17.22
N GLU A 192 4.79 2.36 18.52
CA GLU A 192 5.79 3.27 19.08
C GLU A 192 7.19 2.99 18.51
N THR A 193 7.61 1.72 18.48
CA THR A 193 8.93 1.34 17.96
C THR A 193 9.01 1.64 16.47
N ALA A 194 7.97 1.34 15.70
CA ALA A 194 7.92 1.68 14.27
C ALA A 194 8.02 3.21 14.04
N ALA A 195 7.32 4.01 14.86
CA ALA A 195 7.41 5.47 14.81
C ALA A 195 8.82 5.98 15.12
N ARG A 196 9.49 5.43 16.14
CA ARG A 196 10.89 5.77 16.47
C ARG A 196 11.87 5.42 15.35
N LEU A 197 11.56 4.41 14.54
CA LEU A 197 12.32 4.05 13.33
C LEU A 197 12.01 4.95 12.12
N GLY A 198 11.09 5.91 12.26
CA GLY A 198 10.75 6.86 11.21
C GLY A 198 9.76 6.32 10.16
N ILE A 199 8.93 5.34 10.51
CA ILE A 199 7.84 4.90 9.62
C ILE A 199 6.86 6.05 9.34
N ASP A 200 6.32 6.14 8.12
CA ASP A 200 5.44 7.26 7.74
C ASP A 200 3.99 7.07 8.22
N GLY A 201 3.53 5.83 8.38
CA GLY A 201 2.12 5.55 8.62
C GLY A 201 1.81 4.18 9.19
N VAL A 202 0.52 3.96 9.45
CA VAL A 202 -0.03 2.67 9.91
C VAL A 202 -1.39 2.39 9.27
N GLU A 203 -1.62 1.12 8.90
CA GLU A 203 -2.90 0.67 8.40
C GLU A 203 -3.93 0.62 9.53
N THR A 204 -4.79 1.65 9.56
CA THR A 204 -5.69 1.95 10.68
C THR A 204 -7.08 1.37 10.46
N TYR A 205 -7.56 1.45 9.21
CA TYR A 205 -8.88 0.96 8.83
C TYR A 205 -8.73 -0.39 8.17
N TYR A 206 -8.90 -1.44 8.96
CA TYR A 206 -8.69 -2.83 8.57
C TYR A 206 -9.73 -3.74 9.22
N ALA A 207 -10.05 -4.84 8.53
CA ALA A 207 -11.05 -5.82 8.94
C ALA A 207 -10.41 -6.95 9.80
N TYR A 208 -10.12 -6.65 11.06
CA TYR A 208 -9.50 -7.58 12.02
C TYR A 208 -10.43 -8.73 12.45
N ASP A 209 -11.76 -8.53 12.40
CA ASP A 209 -12.79 -9.53 12.69
C ASP A 209 -13.12 -10.45 11.49
N ASN A 210 -12.43 -10.25 10.34
CA ASN A 210 -12.61 -10.99 9.09
C ASN A 210 -14.09 -11.22 8.69
N PRO A 211 -14.88 -10.15 8.55
CA PRO A 211 -16.29 -10.26 8.19
C PRO A 211 -16.48 -10.74 6.74
N PRO A 212 -17.62 -11.38 6.40
CA PRO A 212 -17.90 -11.85 5.03
C PRO A 212 -17.92 -10.75 3.96
N VAL A 213 -18.26 -9.53 4.38
CA VAL A 213 -18.14 -8.30 3.58
C VAL A 213 -17.23 -7.37 4.36
N TRP A 214 -16.20 -6.85 3.68
CA TRP A 214 -15.19 -6.02 4.31
C TRP A 214 -15.83 -4.81 5.00
N ARG A 215 -15.46 -4.61 6.27
CA ARG A 215 -15.69 -3.40 7.06
C ARG A 215 -14.55 -3.30 8.09
N PRO A 216 -14.15 -2.09 8.51
CA PRO A 216 -13.17 -1.94 9.58
C PRO A 216 -13.72 -2.49 10.89
N SER A 217 -12.84 -3.00 11.76
CA SER A 217 -13.24 -3.45 13.10
C SER A 217 -13.19 -2.28 14.08
N PRO A 218 -14.33 -1.75 14.57
CA PRO A 218 -14.38 -0.43 15.23
C PRO A 218 -13.45 -0.29 16.44
N GLU A 219 -13.42 -1.28 17.33
CA GLU A 219 -12.60 -1.24 18.54
C GLU A 219 -11.11 -1.23 18.24
N LYS A 220 -10.66 -2.11 17.33
CA LYS A 220 -9.26 -2.19 16.92
C LYS A 220 -8.84 -0.96 16.12
N THR A 221 -9.69 -0.48 15.22
CA THR A 221 -9.47 0.77 14.50
C THR A 221 -9.31 1.95 15.46
N ALA A 222 -10.17 2.07 16.49
CA ALA A 222 -10.05 3.14 17.48
C ALA A 222 -8.73 3.05 18.28
N GLN A 223 -8.27 1.84 18.61
CA GLN A 223 -6.98 1.63 19.28
C GLN A 223 -5.80 2.04 18.40
N VAL A 224 -5.75 1.57 17.16
CA VAL A 224 -4.69 1.90 16.20
C VAL A 224 -4.68 3.39 15.90
N LYS A 225 -5.85 4.00 15.66
CA LYS A 225 -5.96 5.43 15.37
C LYS A 225 -5.42 6.30 16.51
N ARG A 226 -5.74 5.99 17.78
CA ARG A 226 -5.20 6.73 18.93
C ARG A 226 -3.67 6.71 18.98
N LEU A 227 -3.06 5.57 18.64
CA LEU A 227 -1.60 5.43 18.58
C LEU A 227 -1.02 6.16 17.37
N ALA A 228 -1.68 6.08 16.20
CA ALA A 228 -1.30 6.82 15.01
C ALA A 228 -1.30 8.33 15.27
N ASP A 229 -2.38 8.86 15.87
CA ASP A 229 -2.51 10.28 16.22
C ASP A 229 -1.42 10.72 17.23
N ARG A 230 -1.13 9.89 18.24
CA ARG A 230 -0.08 10.16 19.24
C ARG A 230 1.30 10.35 18.61
N TYR A 231 1.62 9.56 17.59
CA TYR A 231 2.91 9.58 16.91
C TYR A 231 2.88 10.33 15.57
N GLN A 232 1.79 11.06 15.27
CA GLN A 232 1.59 11.83 14.05
C GLN A 232 1.78 11.01 12.75
N LEU A 233 1.37 9.74 12.79
CA LEU A 233 1.46 8.81 11.67
C LEU A 233 0.30 8.99 10.68
N LEU A 234 0.58 8.78 9.40
CA LEU A 234 -0.47 8.71 8.38
C LEU A 234 -1.37 7.49 8.62
N ASN A 235 -2.66 7.65 8.33
CA ASN A 235 -3.64 6.58 8.44
C ASN A 235 -3.93 6.02 7.04
N THR A 236 -3.82 4.70 6.86
CA THR A 236 -4.20 4.03 5.61
C THR A 236 -5.35 3.05 5.81
N CYS A 237 -5.89 2.55 4.70
CA CYS A 237 -6.90 1.52 4.68
C CYS A 237 -6.61 0.51 3.56
N GLY A 238 -7.05 -0.72 3.77
CA GLY A 238 -6.78 -1.78 2.81
C GLY A 238 -7.61 -3.01 3.09
N THR A 239 -7.92 -3.76 2.02
CA THR A 239 -8.76 -4.95 2.14
C THR A 239 -7.99 -6.18 2.51
N ASP A 240 -6.71 -6.19 2.16
CA ASP A 240 -5.83 -7.34 2.26
C ASP A 240 -6.46 -8.55 1.54
N THR A 241 -7.08 -8.25 0.37
CA THR A 241 -7.79 -9.23 -0.44
C THR A 241 -6.82 -10.22 -1.06
N HIS A 242 -7.05 -11.51 -0.79
CA HIS A 242 -6.40 -12.62 -1.47
C HIS A 242 -7.36 -13.41 -2.37
N GLY A 243 -8.66 -13.18 -2.26
CA GLY A 243 -9.69 -13.91 -2.99
C GLY A 243 -10.01 -13.38 -4.37
N LEU A 244 -11.25 -13.61 -4.78
CA LEU A 244 -11.79 -13.25 -6.09
C LEU A 244 -12.56 -11.93 -6.09
N THR A 245 -12.62 -11.22 -4.95
CA THR A 245 -13.46 -10.02 -4.82
C THR A 245 -12.80 -8.97 -3.94
N LEU A 246 -12.61 -7.75 -4.47
CA LEU A 246 -12.00 -6.62 -3.77
C LEU A 246 -12.76 -6.14 -2.52
N THR A 247 -14.00 -6.58 -2.29
CA THR A 247 -14.79 -6.20 -1.11
C THR A 247 -14.71 -7.22 0.02
N ARG A 248 -13.75 -8.15 -0.03
CA ARG A 248 -13.52 -9.21 0.96
C ARG A 248 -12.04 -9.39 1.19
N ARG A 249 -11.66 -9.91 2.36
CA ARG A 249 -10.24 -10.16 2.70
C ARG A 249 -9.72 -11.51 2.19
N LEU A 250 -10.46 -12.60 2.46
CA LEU A 250 -10.05 -13.98 2.13
C LEU A 250 -9.74 -14.19 0.65
#